data_AF-A0A498H408-F1
#
_entry.id   AF-A0A498H408-F1
#
_cell.length_a   1.000
_cell.length_b   1.000
_cell.length_c   1.000
_cell.angle_alpha   90.00
_cell.angle_beta   90.00
_cell.angle_gamma   90.00
#
_symmetry.space_group_name_H-M   'P 1'
#
loop_
_entity.id
_entity.type
_entity.pdbx_description
1 polymer ?
#
loop_
_entity_poly.entity_id
_entity_poly.type
_entity_poly.pdbx_seq_one_letter_code
_entity_poly.pdbx_strand_id
1 'polypeptide(L)'
;MSGIKDKETLKSQLQKMYWIETEMEQLVVWESRIELMGEELDALERLANDSDKHGLKLKNWMEKADIPLPDKIPRGLPQKVFDFESMDSPEMFKAIMKYEILARDVYKNITEIEPYIIEELFPDENDQKNFLKEMEHISKEEEGHRQICEERVGGFKTIRGKR
;
A
#
# COMPACT_ATOMS: atom_id res chain seq x y z
N MET A 1 17.45 -2.71 -7.02
CA MET A 1 17.10 -2.76 -8.46
C MET A 1 15.65 -3.14 -8.55
N SER A 2 14.81 -2.21 -8.98
CA SER A 2 13.38 -2.44 -9.20
C SER A 2 13.17 -3.63 -10.14
N GLY A 3 12.22 -4.50 -9.83
CA GLY A 3 11.83 -5.62 -10.69
C GLY A 3 11.04 -5.19 -11.93
N ILE A 4 10.72 -3.91 -12.05
CA ILE A 4 9.92 -3.33 -13.13
C ILE A 4 10.85 -2.98 -14.29
N LYS A 5 10.75 -3.76 -15.38
CA LYS A 5 11.67 -3.66 -16.54
C LYS A 5 11.00 -3.18 -17.82
N ASP A 6 9.68 -3.11 -17.83
CA ASP A 6 8.88 -2.73 -18.99
C ASP A 6 7.52 -2.17 -18.54
N LYS A 7 6.81 -1.54 -19.49
CA LYS A 7 5.51 -0.93 -19.21
C LYS A 7 4.45 -1.93 -18.73
N GLU A 8 4.49 -3.18 -19.21
CA GLU A 8 3.48 -4.18 -18.86
C GLU A 8 3.66 -4.66 -17.41
N THR A 9 4.91 -4.73 -16.96
CA THR A 9 5.24 -4.97 -15.57
C THR A 9 4.77 -3.80 -14.70
N LEU A 10 4.98 -2.55 -15.12
CA LEU A 10 4.49 -1.38 -14.39
C LEU A 10 2.96 -1.37 -14.30
N LYS A 11 2.25 -1.59 -15.42
CA LYS A 11 0.78 -1.75 -15.44
C LYS A 11 0.32 -2.82 -14.47
N SER A 12 0.98 -3.98 -14.48
CA SER A 12 0.65 -5.08 -13.57
C SER A 12 0.86 -4.69 -12.11
N GLN A 13 1.90 -3.92 -11.78
CA GLN A 13 2.09 -3.42 -10.40
C GLN A 13 1.01 -2.42 -10.01
N LEU A 14 0.66 -1.48 -10.88
CA LEU A 14 -0.41 -0.51 -10.61
C LEU A 14 -1.76 -1.20 -10.34
N GLN A 15 -2.12 -2.21 -11.15
CA GLN A 15 -3.33 -2.99 -10.92
C GLN A 15 -3.30 -3.75 -9.59
N LYS A 16 -2.15 -4.33 -9.23
CA LYS A 16 -1.97 -5.03 -7.94
C LYS A 16 -2.08 -4.08 -6.76
N MET A 17 -1.49 -2.90 -6.87
CA MET A 17 -1.55 -1.92 -5.80
C MET A 17 -2.96 -1.38 -5.66
N TYR A 18 -3.62 -1.05 -6.77
CA TYR A 18 -5.03 -0.65 -6.72
C TYR A 18 -5.87 -1.69 -5.98
N TRP A 19 -5.70 -2.99 -6.30
CA TRP A 19 -6.39 -4.06 -5.60
C TRP A 19 -6.02 -4.19 -4.12
N ILE A 20 -4.75 -3.99 -3.76
CA ILE A 20 -4.30 -4.04 -2.36
C ILE A 20 -4.93 -2.90 -1.57
N GLU A 21 -4.84 -1.66 -2.07
CA GLU A 21 -5.38 -0.46 -1.43
C GLU A 21 -6.90 -0.53 -1.23
N THR A 22 -7.65 -0.98 -2.25
CA THR A 22 -9.13 -0.89 -2.22
C THR A 22 -9.80 -2.15 -1.68
N GLU A 23 -9.16 -3.32 -1.79
CA GLU A 23 -9.78 -4.58 -1.39
C GLU A 23 -9.07 -5.21 -0.20
N MET A 24 -7.75 -5.44 -0.31
CA MET A 24 -7.05 -6.24 0.69
C MET A 24 -6.85 -5.49 2.00
N GLU A 25 -6.31 -4.27 1.96
CA GLU A 25 -6.07 -3.48 3.17
C GLU A 25 -7.37 -3.04 3.81
N GLN A 26 -8.37 -2.61 3.02
CA GLN A 26 -9.71 -2.35 3.53
C GLN A 26 -10.27 -3.56 4.28
N LEU A 27 -10.26 -4.75 3.67
CA LEU A 27 -10.78 -5.96 4.30
C LEU A 27 -10.03 -6.26 5.61
N VAL A 28 -8.70 -6.22 5.60
CA VAL A 28 -7.89 -6.43 6.81
C VAL A 28 -8.29 -5.45 7.91
N VAL A 29 -8.35 -4.16 7.59
CA VAL A 29 -8.63 -3.12 8.58
C VAL A 29 -10.04 -3.28 9.14
N TRP A 30 -11.04 -3.58 8.31
CA TRP A 30 -12.41 -3.80 8.76
C TRP A 30 -12.55 -5.03 9.66
N GLU A 31 -11.92 -6.15 9.31
CA GLU A 31 -11.89 -7.34 10.17
C GLU A 31 -11.23 -7.04 11.52
N SER A 32 -10.12 -6.28 11.53
CA SER A 32 -9.49 -5.84 12.78
C SER A 32 -10.40 -4.93 13.61
N ARG A 33 -11.17 -4.03 12.99
CA ARG A 33 -12.13 -3.17 13.71
C ARG A 33 -13.24 -3.98 14.38
N ILE A 34 -13.71 -5.04 13.71
CA ILE A 34 -14.75 -5.93 14.25
C ILE A 34 -14.21 -6.67 15.47
N GLU A 35 -13.07 -7.34 15.34
CA GLU A 35 -12.52 -8.17 16.41
C GLU A 35 -12.05 -7.34 17.62
N LEU A 36 -11.50 -6.15 17.39
CA LEU A 36 -11.04 -5.26 18.46
C LEU A 36 -12.17 -4.48 19.15
N MET A 37 -13.43 -4.66 18.71
CA MET A 37 -14.62 -4.10 19.34
C MET A 37 -14.54 -2.58 19.66
N GLY A 38 -13.83 -1.82 18.83
CA GLY A 38 -13.64 -0.37 19.01
C GLY A 38 -12.36 0.06 19.72
N GLU A 39 -11.44 -0.85 20.03
CA GLU A 39 -10.07 -0.48 20.38
C GLU A 39 -9.26 -0.08 19.13
N GLU A 40 -8.23 0.76 19.30
CA GLU A 40 -7.33 1.22 18.22
C GLU A 40 -8.03 1.92 17.03
N LEU A 41 -9.26 2.42 17.23
CA LEU A 41 -10.09 3.03 16.18
C LEU A 41 -9.37 4.12 15.40
N ASP A 42 -8.73 5.08 16.08
CA ASP A 42 -8.06 6.19 15.40
C ASP A 42 -6.95 5.71 14.44
N ALA A 43 -6.25 4.63 14.81
CA ALA A 43 -5.20 4.06 13.98
C ALA A 43 -5.78 3.32 12.78
N LEU A 44 -6.77 2.47 13.01
CA LEU A 44 -7.46 1.71 11.96
C LEU A 44 -8.18 2.63 10.98
N GLU A 45 -8.85 3.68 11.46
CA GLU A 45 -9.50 4.67 10.61
C GLU A 45 -8.50 5.47 9.78
N ARG A 46 -7.34 5.81 10.35
CA ARG A 46 -6.30 6.47 9.58
C ARG A 46 -5.80 5.60 8.44
N LEU A 47 -5.47 4.34 8.72
CA LEU A 47 -5.04 3.36 7.71
C LEU A 47 -6.08 3.22 6.60
N ALA A 48 -7.34 2.91 6.95
CA ALA A 48 -8.41 2.76 5.97
C ALA A 48 -8.63 4.02 5.11
N ASN A 49 -8.67 5.21 5.73
CA ASN A 49 -8.92 6.45 4.99
C ASN A 49 -7.76 6.82 4.06
N ASP A 50 -6.53 6.50 4.43
CA ASP A 50 -5.36 6.81 3.60
C ASP A 50 -5.24 5.79 2.45
N SER A 51 -5.44 4.49 2.68
CA SER A 51 -5.51 3.47 1.61
C SER A 51 -6.63 3.77 0.60
N ASP A 52 -7.81 4.26 1.05
CA ASP A 52 -8.89 4.69 0.15
C ASP A 52 -8.45 5.85 -0.78
N LYS A 53 -7.70 6.82 -0.24
CA LYS A 53 -7.16 7.93 -1.03
C LYS A 53 -6.10 7.44 -2.01
N HIS A 54 -5.25 6.50 -1.60
CA HIS A 54 -4.24 5.89 -2.46
C HIS A 54 -4.88 5.13 -3.62
N GLY A 55 -5.89 4.31 -3.33
CA GLY A 55 -6.71 3.65 -4.34
C GLY A 55 -7.33 4.63 -5.34
N LEU A 56 -7.86 5.76 -4.87
CA LEU A 56 -8.40 6.81 -5.76
C LEU A 56 -7.31 7.47 -6.62
N LYS A 57 -6.14 7.78 -6.05
CA LYS A 57 -4.99 8.32 -6.79
C LYS A 57 -4.54 7.34 -7.88
N LEU A 58 -4.42 6.06 -7.55
CA LEU A 58 -4.07 5.01 -8.50
C LEU A 58 -5.10 4.88 -9.61
N LYS A 59 -6.39 4.88 -9.28
CA LYS A 59 -7.47 4.86 -10.27
C LYS A 59 -7.30 6.00 -11.28
N ASN A 60 -7.10 7.22 -10.81
CA ASN A 60 -6.94 8.39 -11.69
C ASN A 60 -5.74 8.23 -12.64
N TRP A 61 -4.60 7.72 -12.14
CA TRP A 61 -3.42 7.48 -12.96
C TRP A 61 -3.60 6.33 -13.96
N MET A 62 -4.28 5.25 -13.55
CA MET A 62 -4.60 4.12 -14.42
C MET A 62 -5.56 4.54 -15.53
N GLU A 63 -6.62 5.29 -15.21
CA GLU A 63 -7.55 5.85 -16.20
C GLU A 63 -6.82 6.75 -17.20
N LYS A 64 -5.89 7.58 -16.71
CA LYS A 64 -5.08 8.46 -17.56
C LYS A 64 -4.14 7.71 -18.49
N ALA A 65 -3.62 6.56 -18.07
CA ALA A 65 -2.74 5.68 -18.85
C ALA A 65 -3.50 4.62 -19.67
N ASP A 66 -4.84 4.69 -19.73
CA ASP A 66 -5.71 3.69 -20.38
C ASP A 66 -5.43 2.25 -19.87
N ILE A 67 -5.18 2.13 -18.56
CA ILE A 67 -4.99 0.86 -17.88
C ILE A 67 -6.34 0.45 -17.27
N PRO A 68 -6.89 -0.72 -17.64
CA PRO A 68 -8.16 -1.16 -17.08
C PRO A 68 -8.01 -1.46 -15.58
N LEU A 69 -8.98 -1.00 -14.79
CA LEU A 69 -9.12 -1.40 -13.40
C LEU A 69 -9.39 -2.92 -13.33
N PRO A 70 -8.75 -3.65 -12.42
CA PRO A 70 -8.98 -5.08 -12.26
C PRO A 70 -10.42 -5.34 -11.75
N ASP A 71 -11.15 -6.20 -12.44
CA ASP A 71 -12.47 -6.73 -12.05
C ASP A 71 -12.36 -7.98 -11.16
N LYS A 72 -11.15 -8.52 -11.05
CA LYS A 72 -10.79 -9.71 -10.29
C LYS A 72 -9.38 -9.58 -9.77
N ILE A 73 -9.05 -10.39 -8.76
CA ILE A 73 -7.73 -10.43 -8.14
C ILE A 73 -6.62 -10.52 -9.21
N PRO A 74 -5.74 -9.50 -9.30
CA PRO A 74 -4.62 -9.50 -10.22
C PRO A 74 -3.71 -10.73 -10.07
N ARG A 75 -3.17 -11.22 -11.19
CA ARG A 75 -2.31 -12.41 -11.19
C ARG A 75 -1.10 -12.23 -10.26
N GLY A 76 -0.89 -13.22 -9.40
CA GLY A 76 0.25 -13.25 -8.47
C GLY A 76 -0.06 -12.65 -7.10
N LEU A 77 -1.23 -12.05 -6.89
CA LEU A 77 -1.75 -11.80 -5.55
C LEU A 77 -2.42 -13.06 -4.99
N PRO A 78 -2.25 -13.35 -3.69
CA PRO A 78 -2.90 -14.48 -3.07
C PRO A 78 -4.41 -14.22 -2.93
N GLN A 79 -5.22 -15.24 -3.15
CA GLN A 79 -6.58 -15.25 -2.62
C GLN A 79 -6.47 -15.40 -1.10
N LYS A 80 -6.86 -14.36 -0.36
CA LYS A 80 -6.84 -14.38 1.09
C LYS A 80 -8.22 -14.10 1.65
N VAL A 81 -8.55 -14.88 2.67
CA VAL A 81 -9.56 -14.56 3.68
C VAL A 81 -8.76 -14.18 4.92
N PHE A 82 -9.07 -13.02 5.49
CA PHE A 82 -8.53 -12.64 6.79
C PHE A 82 -9.48 -13.18 7.84
N ASP A 83 -8.95 -14.03 8.71
CA ASP A 83 -9.65 -14.55 9.86
C ASP A 83 -8.82 -14.13 11.08
N PHE A 84 -9.37 -13.16 11.81
CA PHE A 84 -8.76 -12.60 13.01
C PHE A 84 -9.46 -13.07 14.27
N GLU A 85 -10.37 -14.04 14.17
CA GLU A 85 -11.03 -14.62 15.33
C GLU A 85 -9.97 -15.07 16.35
N SER A 86 -10.10 -14.56 17.58
CA SER A 86 -9.19 -14.87 18.69
C SER A 86 -7.74 -14.36 18.53
N MET A 87 -7.43 -13.52 17.55
CA MET A 87 -6.15 -12.81 17.49
C MET A 87 -6.14 -11.63 18.47
N ASP A 88 -4.98 -11.31 19.01
CA ASP A 88 -4.82 -10.06 19.76
C ASP A 88 -4.48 -8.87 18.84
N SER A 89 -4.59 -7.65 19.37
CA SER A 89 -4.29 -6.42 18.62
C SER A 89 -2.87 -6.44 17.99
N PRO A 90 -1.79 -6.77 18.74
CA PRO A 90 -0.45 -6.92 18.15
C PRO A 90 -0.39 -7.88 16.94
N GLU A 91 -1.06 -9.03 17.00
CA GLU A 91 -1.11 -9.99 15.90
C GLU A 91 -1.80 -9.43 14.66
N MET A 92 -2.92 -8.73 14.84
CA MET A 92 -3.64 -8.07 13.75
C MET A 92 -2.82 -6.94 13.13
N PHE A 93 -2.22 -6.06 13.94
CA PHE A 93 -1.36 -4.99 13.43
C PHE A 93 -0.11 -5.55 12.73
N LYS A 94 0.40 -6.71 13.14
CA LYS A 94 1.46 -7.42 12.41
C LYS A 94 0.99 -7.97 11.06
N ALA A 95 -0.28 -8.34 10.94
CA ALA A 95 -0.86 -8.76 9.67
C ALA A 95 -1.02 -7.57 8.71
N ILE A 96 -1.56 -6.44 9.20
CA ILE A 96 -1.66 -5.17 8.47
C ILE A 96 -0.27 -4.73 7.98
N MET A 97 0.71 -4.63 8.89
CA MET A 97 2.06 -4.14 8.60
C MET A 97 2.75 -4.83 7.41
N LYS A 98 2.43 -6.10 7.12
CA LYS A 98 3.00 -6.81 5.98
C LYS A 98 2.55 -6.22 4.64
N TYR A 99 1.33 -5.71 4.56
CA TYR A 99 0.79 -5.05 3.37
C TYR A 99 1.36 -3.64 3.24
N GLU A 100 1.41 -2.88 4.34
CA GLU A 100 2.05 -1.56 4.38
C GLU A 100 3.51 -1.63 3.86
N ILE A 101 4.29 -2.62 4.30
CA ILE A 101 5.67 -2.82 3.82
C ILE A 101 5.69 -3.15 2.33
N LEU A 102 4.78 -4.01 1.87
CA LEU A 102 4.69 -4.40 0.46
C LEU A 102 4.35 -3.20 -0.42
N ALA A 103 3.30 -2.46 -0.06
CA ALA A 103 2.84 -1.26 -0.77
C ALA A 103 3.96 -0.22 -0.83
N ARG A 104 4.55 0.11 0.32
CA ARG A 104 5.67 1.04 0.45
C ARG A 104 6.83 0.71 -0.47
N ASP A 105 7.25 -0.55 -0.50
CA ASP A 105 8.38 -1.01 -1.31
C ASP A 105 8.04 -1.01 -2.80
N VAL A 106 6.81 -1.34 -3.20
CA VAL A 106 6.39 -1.26 -4.60
C VAL A 106 6.37 0.19 -5.08
N TYR A 107 5.76 1.11 -4.34
CA TYR A 107 5.74 2.53 -4.72
C TYR A 107 7.15 3.11 -4.80
N LYS A 108 8.01 2.78 -3.82
CA LYS A 108 9.42 3.15 -3.89
C LYS A 108 10.10 2.60 -5.14
N ASN A 109 9.90 1.32 -5.44
CA ASN A 109 10.46 0.70 -6.64
C ASN A 109 9.97 1.36 -7.94
N ILE A 110 8.73 1.88 -7.98
CA ILE A 110 8.20 2.64 -9.12
C ILE A 110 8.96 3.96 -9.30
N THR A 111 9.33 4.65 -8.21
CA THR A 111 10.10 5.91 -8.30
C THR A 111 11.53 5.73 -8.80
N GLU A 112 12.04 4.49 -8.76
CA GLU A 112 13.42 4.13 -9.12
C GLU A 112 13.53 3.44 -10.50
N ILE A 113 12.47 3.37 -11.30
CA ILE A 113 12.51 2.71 -12.61
C ILE A 113 13.17 3.56 -13.69
N GLU A 114 13.55 2.91 -14.78
CA GLU A 114 14.10 3.60 -15.95
C GLU A 114 13.06 4.57 -16.58
N PRO A 115 13.42 5.83 -16.86
CA PRO A 115 12.48 6.85 -17.32
C PRO A 115 11.65 6.46 -18.55
N TYR A 116 12.25 5.74 -19.50
CA TYR A 116 11.57 5.32 -20.73
C TYR A 116 10.31 4.46 -20.45
N ILE A 117 10.26 3.73 -19.33
CA ILE A 117 9.10 2.92 -18.95
C ILE A 117 7.90 3.82 -18.58
N ILE A 118 8.17 4.94 -17.91
CA ILE A 118 7.16 5.95 -17.54
C ILE A 118 6.71 6.70 -18.78
N GLU A 119 7.66 7.11 -19.64
CA GLU A 119 7.39 7.81 -20.91
C GLU A 119 6.46 7.01 -21.83
N GLU A 120 6.59 5.67 -21.83
CA GLU A 120 5.71 4.78 -22.60
C GLU A 120 4.25 4.76 -22.11
N LEU A 121 3.98 5.09 -20.85
CA LEU A 121 2.62 5.18 -20.28
C LEU A 121 2.09 6.62 -20.26
N PHE A 122 2.97 7.59 -20.07
CA PHE A 122 2.64 9.00 -19.93
C PHE A 122 3.48 9.82 -20.91
N PRO A 123 2.97 10.13 -22.11
CA PRO A 123 3.70 10.90 -23.12
C PRO A 123 3.97 12.36 -22.71
N ASP A 124 3.16 12.92 -21.80
CA ASP A 124 3.31 14.30 -21.30
C ASP A 124 4.32 14.37 -20.15
N GLU A 125 5.32 15.24 -20.24
CA GLU A 125 6.36 15.38 -19.22
C GLU A 125 5.84 15.82 -17.84
N ASN A 126 4.77 16.63 -17.79
CA ASN A 126 4.21 17.05 -16.51
C ASN A 126 3.54 15.87 -15.83
N ASP A 127 2.89 15.00 -16.61
CA ASP A 127 2.28 13.78 -16.09
C ASP A 127 3.30 12.81 -15.55
N GLN A 128 4.44 12.63 -16.24
CA GLN A 128 5.55 11.82 -15.74
C GLN A 128 6.05 12.33 -14.37
N LYS A 129 6.28 13.65 -14.27
CA LYS A 129 6.76 14.29 -13.03
C LYS A 129 5.74 14.19 -11.90
N ASN A 130 4.47 14.45 -12.21
CA ASN A 130 3.38 14.38 -11.23
C ASN A 130 3.14 12.94 -10.77
N PHE A 131 3.20 11.97 -11.66
CA PHE A 131 3.07 10.55 -11.33
C PHE A 131 4.17 10.12 -10.36
N LEU A 132 5.43 10.38 -10.69
CA LEU A 132 6.57 10.00 -9.83
C LEU A 132 6.50 10.70 -8.47
N LYS A 133 6.14 11.99 -8.44
CA LYS A 133 5.94 12.74 -7.20
C LYS A 133 4.83 12.13 -6.34
N GLU A 134 3.74 11.71 -6.96
CA GLU A 134 2.63 11.06 -6.25
C GLU A 134 3.05 9.69 -5.70
N MET A 135 3.75 8.86 -6.49
CA MET A 135 4.27 7.56 -6.01
C MET A 135 5.26 7.73 -4.86
N GLU A 136 6.12 8.75 -4.91
CA GLU A 136 7.03 9.08 -3.80
C GLU A 136 6.25 9.52 -2.54
N HIS A 137 5.18 10.29 -2.73
CA HIS A 137 4.34 10.74 -1.63
C HIS A 137 3.62 9.57 -0.97
N ILE A 138 2.97 8.70 -1.75
CA ILE A 138 2.28 7.50 -1.25
C ILE A 138 3.27 6.60 -0.51
N SER A 139 4.45 6.34 -1.09
CA SER A 139 5.49 5.53 -0.41
C SER A 139 5.88 6.08 0.98
N LYS A 140 5.87 7.40 1.18
CA LYS A 140 6.12 8.01 2.49
C LYS A 140 4.93 7.87 3.44
N GLU A 141 3.71 7.90 2.92
CA GLU A 141 2.49 7.64 3.71
C GLU A 141 2.46 6.19 4.20
N GLU A 142 2.78 5.21 3.35
CA GLU A 142 2.90 3.80 3.75
C GLU A 142 3.99 3.55 4.78
N GLU A 143 5.11 4.29 4.70
CA GLU A 143 6.13 4.24 5.75
C GLU A 143 5.59 4.75 7.10
N GLY A 144 4.69 5.74 7.08
CA GLY A 144 3.96 6.19 8.25
C GLY A 144 2.98 5.13 8.78
N HIS A 145 2.27 4.43 7.90
CA HIS A 145 1.38 3.33 8.25
C HIS A 145 2.14 2.16 8.90
N ARG A 146 3.29 1.79 8.32
CA ARG A 146 4.21 0.80 8.89
C ARG A 146 4.60 1.17 10.33
N GLN A 147 4.91 2.45 10.58
CA GLN A 147 5.27 2.94 11.91
C GLN A 147 4.11 2.88 12.90
N ILE A 148 2.89 3.24 12.47
CA ILE A 148 1.67 3.08 13.26
C ILE A 148 1.52 1.62 13.70
N CYS A 149 1.70 0.67 12.78
CA CYS A 149 1.62 -0.75 13.09
C CYS A 149 2.76 -1.20 14.02
N GLU A 150 4.00 -0.79 13.76
CA GLU A 150 5.19 -1.15 14.57
C GLU A 150 5.05 -0.74 16.04
N GLU A 151 4.46 0.43 16.30
CA GLU A 151 4.18 0.88 17.67
C GLU A 151 3.23 -0.08 18.43
N ARG A 152 2.22 -0.63 17.73
CA ARG A 152 1.16 -1.49 18.30
C ARG A 152 1.54 -2.96 18.41
N VAL A 153 2.43 -3.42 17.53
CA VAL A 153 3.08 -4.72 17.64
C VAL A 153 3.96 -4.82 18.91
N GLY A 154 4.20 -3.69 19.59
CA GLY A 154 4.93 -3.63 20.85
C GLY A 154 6.36 -3.17 20.68
N GLY A 155 6.59 -2.17 19.81
CA GLY A 155 7.90 -1.65 19.43
C GLY A 155 8.92 -1.72 20.57
N PHE A 156 10.02 -2.44 20.34
CA PHE A 156 11.17 -2.43 21.23
C PHE A 156 11.70 -1.00 21.36
N LYS A 157 11.15 -0.21 22.29
CA LYS A 157 11.90 0.89 22.89
C LYS A 157 13.02 0.25 23.67
N THR A 158 14.14 0.02 22.99
CA THR A 158 15.42 -0.14 23.66
C THR A 158 15.61 1.11 24.50
N ILE A 159 15.36 1.00 25.80
CA ILE A 159 15.80 2.01 26.76
C ILE A 159 17.32 2.02 26.62
N ARG A 160 17.87 2.96 25.85
CA ARG A 160 19.30 3.28 25.90
C ARG A 160 19.57 3.82 27.30
N GLY A 161 19.86 2.91 28.22
CA GLY A 161 20.43 3.25 29.51
C GLY A 161 21.70 4.03 29.25
N LYS A 162 21.71 5.32 29.62
CA LYS A 162 22.95 6.07 29.74
C LYS A 162 23.84 5.32 30.73
N ARG A 163 24.98 4.82 30.25
CA ARG A 163 26.16 4.56 31.08
C ARG A 163 27.16 5.66 30.78
#